data_AF-A0A6M1L9Y4-F1
#
_entry.id   AF-A0A6M1L9Y4-F1
#
_cell.length_a   1.000
_cell.length_b   1.000
_cell.length_c   1.000
_cell.angle_alpha   90.00
_cell.angle_beta   90.00
_cell.angle_gamma   90.00
#
_symmetry.space_group_name_H-M   'P 1'
#
loop_
_entity.id
_entity.type
_entity.pdbx_description
1 polymer ?
#
loop_
_entity_poly.entity_id
_entity_poly.type
_entity_poly.pdbx_seq_one_letter_code
_entity_poly.pdbx_strand_id
1 'polypeptide(L)'
;MSDVPYGVRHAALATALAAVLAVTGCAPEPEAEPPPPSTGTSPPNTLAKVDVGDALTVTATVDQVVDERALVVRDVDLADRSLLVLTRRPVEATPPQLLSAEGTVVRFSYRRLAARHHLTDPAAYRTFEGQKALVASQVTVWR
;
A
#
# COMPACT_ATOMS: atom_id res chain seq x y z
N MET A 1 32.70 49.30 -0.27
CA MET A 1 32.96 48.92 1.14
C MET A 1 32.10 47.70 1.41
N SER A 2 32.56 46.46 1.48
CA SER A 2 33.90 45.85 1.54
C SER A 2 33.71 44.43 0.95
N ASP A 3 34.47 43.99 -0.05
CA ASP A 3 35.76 43.29 0.01
C ASP A 3 35.86 42.08 0.99
N VAL A 4 36.34 40.98 0.41
CA VAL A 4 36.60 39.59 0.85
C VAL A 4 37.87 39.66 1.77
N PRO A 5 38.35 38.65 2.57
CA PRO A 5 38.43 37.25 2.18
C PRO A 5 38.47 36.12 3.23
N TYR A 6 38.26 34.90 2.71
CA TYR A 6 38.81 33.64 3.22
C TYR A 6 40.33 33.71 3.33
N GLY A 7 40.92 33.11 4.38
CA GLY A 7 42.31 32.68 4.26
C GLY A 7 43.05 32.27 5.53
N VAL A 8 43.04 30.96 5.79
CA VAL A 8 44.19 30.09 6.10
C VAL A 8 45.10 30.44 7.31
N ARG A 9 45.29 29.45 8.20
CA ARG A 9 46.59 28.77 8.50
C ARG A 9 46.63 28.31 9.95
N HIS A 10 46.68 27.00 10.16
CA HIS A 10 47.62 26.35 11.09
C HIS A 10 47.92 24.99 10.46
N ALA A 11 49.00 24.90 9.69
CA ALA A 11 50.34 24.53 10.15
C ALA A 11 50.41 23.04 10.51
N ALA A 12 51.07 22.33 9.60
CA ALA A 12 51.40 20.91 9.64
C ALA A 12 52.35 20.54 10.79
N LEU A 13 52.39 19.25 11.13
CA LEU A 13 53.56 18.45 11.55
C LEU A 13 53.02 17.01 11.82
N ALA A 14 53.30 16.05 10.95
CA ALA A 14 54.49 15.17 10.94
C ALA A 14 54.34 13.94 11.85
N THR A 15 54.14 12.79 11.18
CA THR A 15 54.73 11.46 11.41
C THR A 15 55.14 11.05 12.83
N ALA A 16 54.57 9.93 13.31
CA ALA A 16 55.35 8.86 13.94
C ALA A 16 54.60 7.51 13.88
N LEU A 17 55.25 6.53 13.27
CA LEU A 17 54.92 5.11 13.35
C LEU A 17 55.23 4.61 14.77
N ALA A 18 54.33 3.86 15.40
CA ALA A 18 54.67 2.96 16.49
C ALA A 18 53.73 1.74 16.46
N ALA A 19 54.28 0.62 16.03
CA ALA A 19 53.67 -0.69 16.21
C ALA A 19 53.79 -1.10 17.68
N VAL A 20 52.68 -1.54 18.29
CA VAL A 20 52.71 -2.35 19.51
C VAL A 20 51.81 -3.56 19.32
N LEU A 21 52.44 -4.71 19.53
CA LEU A 21 51.89 -6.06 19.50
C LEU A 21 50.98 -6.31 20.72
N ALA A 22 49.90 -7.05 20.46
CA ALA A 22 49.27 -8.06 21.31
C ALA A 22 48.84 -7.71 22.75
N VAL A 23 47.52 -7.62 22.92
CA VAL A 23 46.85 -8.35 24.01
C VAL A 23 45.69 -9.14 23.40
N THR A 24 45.83 -10.46 23.47
CA THR A 24 44.77 -11.45 23.26
C THR A 24 43.68 -11.24 24.30
N GLY A 25 42.64 -10.50 23.93
CA GLY A 25 41.35 -10.56 24.59
C GLY A 25 40.38 -11.19 23.63
N CYS A 26 40.17 -12.50 23.73
CA CYS A 26 38.95 -13.12 23.21
C CYS A 26 37.78 -12.54 24.00
N ALA A 27 37.31 -11.36 23.62
CA ALA A 27 35.94 -10.99 23.85
C ALA A 27 35.13 -11.83 22.85
N PRO A 28 34.17 -12.66 23.30
CA PRO A 28 33.22 -13.24 22.38
C PRO A 28 32.56 -12.05 21.67
N GLU A 29 32.70 -12.05 20.34
CA GLU A 29 31.87 -11.24 19.46
C GLU A 29 30.43 -11.41 19.94
N PRO A 30 29.67 -10.33 20.20
CA PRO A 30 28.25 -10.47 20.44
C PRO A 30 27.70 -11.06 19.15
N GLU A 31 27.50 -12.37 19.15
CA GLU A 31 26.81 -13.09 18.11
C GLU A 31 25.49 -12.35 17.97
N ALA A 32 25.35 -11.61 16.87
CA ALA A 32 24.13 -10.90 16.56
C ALA A 32 23.07 -11.98 16.50
N GLU A 33 22.27 -12.07 17.55
CA GLU A 33 21.15 -12.98 17.62
C GLU A 33 20.37 -12.76 16.32
N PRO A 34 20.23 -13.78 15.46
CA PRO A 34 19.47 -13.60 14.24
C PRO A 34 18.10 -13.10 14.69
N PRO A 35 17.60 -11.98 14.12
CA PRO A 35 16.32 -11.43 14.53
C PRO A 35 15.32 -12.59 14.53
N PRO A 36 14.47 -12.69 15.57
CA PRO A 36 13.55 -13.81 15.68
C PRO A 36 12.83 -13.95 14.34
N PRO A 37 12.64 -15.19 13.84
CA PRO A 37 11.97 -15.40 12.57
C PRO A 37 10.70 -14.58 12.62
N SER A 38 10.58 -13.60 11.70
CA SER A 38 9.44 -12.70 11.66
C SER A 38 8.20 -13.57 11.59
N THR A 39 7.53 -13.75 12.72
CA THR A 39 6.26 -14.46 12.79
C THR A 39 5.32 -13.63 11.93
N GLY A 40 5.06 -14.15 10.73
CA GLY A 40 4.55 -13.41 9.59
C GLY A 40 3.46 -12.43 10.00
N THR A 41 3.80 -11.15 9.99
CA THR A 41 2.81 -10.09 9.99
C THR A 41 3.19 -9.22 8.83
N SER A 42 2.67 -9.58 7.65
CA SER A 42 2.69 -8.67 6.51
C SER A 42 2.19 -7.31 7.01
N PRO A 43 2.82 -6.18 6.64
CA PRO A 43 2.39 -4.86 7.08
C PRO A 43 0.88 -4.72 6.94
N PRO A 44 0.17 -4.18 7.95
CA PRO A 44 -1.28 -4.13 7.92
C PRO A 44 -1.74 -3.37 6.68
N ASN A 45 -2.47 -4.11 5.87
CA ASN A 45 -3.01 -3.72 4.60
C ASN A 45 -3.84 -2.42 4.69
N THR A 46 -3.83 -1.56 3.66
CA THR A 46 -4.55 -0.27 3.69
C THR A 46 -6.04 -0.47 4.01
N LEU A 47 -6.67 -1.51 3.45
CA LEU A 47 -8.06 -1.85 3.77
C LEU A 47 -8.28 -2.47 5.15
N ALA A 48 -7.26 -3.11 5.72
CA ALA A 48 -7.36 -3.67 7.07
C ALA A 48 -7.44 -2.55 8.12
N LYS A 49 -6.82 -1.40 7.86
CA LYS A 49 -6.81 -0.22 8.75
C LYS A 49 -8.04 0.68 8.65
N VAL A 50 -8.83 0.54 7.60
CA VAL A 50 -9.96 1.44 7.30
C VAL A 50 -11.27 0.79 7.71
N ASP A 51 -12.09 1.47 8.51
CA ASP A 51 -13.34 0.91 9.01
C ASP A 51 -14.50 1.07 8.02
N VAL A 52 -15.57 0.31 8.24
CA VAL A 52 -16.81 0.47 7.49
C VAL A 52 -17.43 1.82 7.84
N GLY A 53 -17.71 2.63 6.82
CA GLY A 53 -18.20 4.01 6.96
C GLY A 53 -17.14 5.06 6.64
N ASP A 54 -15.86 4.68 6.62
CA ASP A 54 -14.78 5.59 6.33
C ASP A 54 -14.67 5.93 4.84
N ALA A 55 -14.13 7.10 4.56
CA ALA A 55 -13.72 7.48 3.22
C ALA A 55 -12.40 6.78 2.83
N LEU A 56 -12.32 6.30 1.61
CA LEU A 56 -11.13 5.67 1.06
C LEU A 56 -10.92 6.11 -0.39
N THR A 57 -9.68 6.47 -0.69
CA THR A 57 -9.18 6.59 -2.06
C THR A 57 -8.25 5.43 -2.34
N VAL A 58 -8.53 4.69 -3.41
CA VAL A 58 -7.73 3.55 -3.87
C VAL A 58 -7.29 3.79 -5.30
N THR A 59 -6.02 3.52 -5.60
CA THR A 59 -5.52 3.47 -6.97
C THR A 59 -5.02 2.05 -7.22
N ALA A 60 -5.65 1.35 -8.16
CA ALA A 60 -5.47 -0.09 -8.34
C ALA A 60 -5.77 -0.49 -9.79
N THR A 61 -5.35 -1.69 -10.18
CA THR A 61 -5.59 -2.22 -11.53
C THR A 61 -6.94 -2.92 -11.57
N VAL A 62 -7.77 -2.63 -12.59
CA VAL A 62 -8.95 -3.44 -12.90
C VAL A 62 -8.50 -4.84 -13.26
N ASP A 63 -8.97 -5.82 -12.49
CA ASP A 63 -8.78 -7.25 -12.78
C ASP A 63 -9.97 -7.80 -13.56
N GLN A 64 -11.18 -7.37 -13.20
CA GLN A 64 -12.41 -7.82 -13.85
C GLN A 64 -13.49 -6.73 -13.82
N VAL A 65 -14.28 -6.64 -14.89
CA VAL A 65 -15.57 -5.94 -14.91
C VAL A 65 -16.66 -6.98 -14.68
N VAL A 66 -17.39 -6.88 -13.56
CA VAL A 66 -18.43 -7.85 -13.20
C VAL A 66 -19.77 -7.43 -13.78
N ASP A 67 -20.10 -6.15 -13.67
CA ASP A 67 -21.27 -5.49 -14.26
C ASP A 67 -20.88 -4.06 -14.67
N GLU A 68 -21.75 -3.36 -15.40
CA GLU A 68 -21.52 -1.96 -15.82
C GLU A 68 -21.11 -1.01 -14.67
N ARG A 69 -21.53 -1.32 -13.44
CA ARG A 69 -21.30 -0.52 -12.22
C ARG A 69 -20.54 -1.27 -11.14
N ALA A 70 -19.93 -2.41 -11.46
CA ALA A 70 -19.21 -3.22 -10.51
C ALA A 70 -17.89 -3.70 -11.12
N LEU A 71 -16.80 -3.33 -10.48
CA LEU A 71 -15.43 -3.62 -10.90
C LEU A 71 -14.73 -4.35 -9.77
N VAL A 72 -13.91 -5.34 -10.11
CA VAL A 72 -12.92 -5.90 -9.19
C VAL A 72 -11.59 -5.26 -9.51
N VAL A 73 -11.00 -4.60 -8.52
CA VAL A 73 -9.64 -4.07 -8.62
C VAL A 73 -8.69 -4.93 -7.81
N ARG A 74 -7.43 -4.99 -8.24
CA ARG A 74 -6.35 -5.66 -7.53
C ARG A 74 -5.19 -4.72 -7.28
N ASP A 75 -4.64 -4.83 -6.09
CA ASP A 75 -3.42 -4.18 -5.66
C ASP A 75 -2.79 -4.98 -4.51
N VAL A 76 -1.47 -4.90 -4.37
CA VAL A 76 -0.71 -5.61 -3.32
C VAL A 76 -1.06 -5.12 -1.92
N ASP A 77 -1.54 -3.88 -1.82
CA ASP A 77 -1.93 -3.21 -0.59
C ASP A 77 -3.41 -3.38 -0.25
N LEU A 78 -4.13 -4.33 -0.86
CA LEU A 78 -5.53 -4.74 -0.53
C LEU A 78 -5.59 -6.09 0.21
N ALA A 79 -6.50 -6.25 1.18
CA ALA A 79 -6.41 -7.30 2.20
C ALA A 79 -6.37 -8.71 1.60
N ASP A 80 -7.26 -8.97 0.64
CA ASP A 80 -7.31 -10.20 -0.16
C ASP A 80 -6.74 -9.96 -1.57
N ARG A 81 -5.86 -8.96 -1.71
CA ARG A 81 -5.32 -8.42 -2.96
C ARG A 81 -6.36 -7.96 -3.96
N SER A 82 -7.63 -7.94 -3.59
CA SER A 82 -8.75 -7.53 -4.41
C SER A 82 -9.74 -6.70 -3.60
N LEU A 83 -10.49 -5.86 -4.30
CA LEU A 83 -11.55 -5.04 -3.73
C LEU A 83 -12.67 -4.91 -4.76
N LEU A 84 -13.91 -5.17 -4.31
CA LEU A 84 -15.09 -4.85 -5.09
C LEU A 84 -15.36 -3.34 -5.01
N VAL A 85 -15.40 -2.69 -6.18
CA VAL A 85 -15.73 -1.28 -6.34
C VAL A 85 -17.08 -1.16 -7.02
N LEU A 86 -18.03 -0.55 -6.32
CA LEU A 86 -19.39 -0.28 -6.79
C LEU A 86 -19.51 1.19 -7.17
N THR A 87 -19.98 1.47 -8.37
CA THR A 87 -20.09 2.85 -8.88
C THR A 87 -21.55 3.29 -8.96
N ARG A 88 -21.76 4.60 -9.06
CA ARG A 88 -23.11 5.18 -9.26
C ARG A 88 -23.52 5.22 -10.73
N ARG A 89 -22.55 5.29 -11.62
CA ARG A 89 -22.72 5.39 -13.08
C ARG A 89 -21.88 4.32 -13.76
N PRO A 90 -22.27 3.86 -14.95
CA PRO A 90 -21.45 2.96 -15.74
C PRO A 90 -20.02 3.49 -15.89
N VAL A 91 -19.03 2.61 -15.76
CA VAL A 91 -17.62 2.94 -15.97
C VAL A 91 -17.08 2.07 -17.11
N GLU A 92 -16.56 2.72 -18.13
CA GLU A 92 -15.85 2.05 -19.23
C GLU A 92 -14.39 1.83 -18.79
N ALA A 93 -14.07 0.61 -18.39
CA ALA A 93 -12.71 0.18 -18.11
C ALA A 93 -12.45 -1.21 -18.70
N THR A 94 -11.24 -1.43 -19.19
CA THR A 94 -10.85 -2.69 -19.83
C THR A 94 -9.73 -3.34 -19.01
N PRO A 95 -9.90 -4.55 -18.46
CA PRO A 95 -8.80 -5.23 -17.77
C PRO A 95 -7.66 -5.58 -18.75
N PRO A 96 -6.38 -5.48 -18.35
CA PRO A 96 -5.88 -4.77 -17.18
C PRO A 96 -5.78 -3.26 -17.44
N GLN A 97 -6.37 -2.42 -16.57
CA GLN A 97 -6.27 -0.97 -16.68
C GLN A 97 -6.20 -0.32 -15.30
N LEU A 98 -5.37 0.72 -15.16
CA LEU A 98 -5.25 1.44 -13.90
C LEU A 98 -6.44 2.38 -13.68
N LEU A 99 -7.00 2.39 -12.47
CA LEU A 99 -8.04 3.32 -12.06
C LEU A 99 -7.74 3.90 -10.68
N SER A 100 -8.27 5.09 -10.41
CA SER A 100 -8.38 5.64 -9.06
C SER A 100 -9.85 5.81 -8.69
N ALA A 101 -10.25 5.31 -7.53
CA ALA A 101 -11.61 5.39 -7.03
C ALA A 101 -11.61 6.01 -5.63
N GLU A 102 -12.48 6.99 -5.44
CA GLU A 102 -12.75 7.62 -4.14
C GLU A 102 -14.18 7.27 -3.73
N GLY A 103 -14.36 6.87 -2.49
CA GLY A 103 -15.67 6.49 -1.99
C GLY A 103 -15.72 6.16 -0.52
N THR A 104 -16.81 5.51 -0.13
CA THR A 104 -17.04 5.06 1.24
C THR A 104 -16.89 3.55 1.33
N VAL A 105 -16.14 3.08 2.33
CA VAL A 105 -16.02 1.65 2.61
C VAL A 105 -17.33 1.15 3.22
N VAL A 106 -17.88 0.09 2.65
CA VAL A 106 -19.11 -0.55 3.13
C VAL A 106 -18.86 -2.02 3.39
N ARG A 107 -19.68 -2.62 4.26
CA ARG A 107 -19.79 -4.08 4.28
C ARG A 107 -20.72 -4.52 3.15
N PHE A 108 -20.19 -5.28 2.20
CA PHE A 108 -20.94 -5.73 1.05
C PHE A 108 -22.05 -6.70 1.46
N SER A 109 -23.22 -6.50 0.89
CA SER A 109 -24.29 -7.48 0.89
C SER A 109 -25.07 -7.37 -0.40
N TYR A 110 -25.09 -8.45 -1.19
CA TYR A 110 -25.76 -8.49 -2.47
C TYR A 110 -27.23 -8.08 -2.32
N ARG A 111 -27.94 -8.66 -1.33
CA ARG A 111 -29.36 -8.36 -1.07
C ARG A 111 -29.63 -6.86 -0.85
N ARG A 112 -28.70 -6.13 -0.24
CA ARG A 112 -28.88 -4.71 0.10
C ARG A 112 -28.47 -3.78 -1.05
N LEU A 113 -27.49 -4.19 -1.84
CA LEU A 113 -26.82 -3.32 -2.81
C LEU A 113 -27.21 -3.62 -4.26
N ALA A 114 -27.72 -4.81 -4.57
CA ALA A 114 -28.03 -5.26 -5.93
C ALA A 114 -28.95 -4.28 -6.67
N ALA A 115 -30.07 -3.89 -6.07
CA ALA A 115 -31.01 -2.97 -6.71
C ALA A 115 -30.40 -1.58 -6.95
N ARG A 116 -29.60 -1.06 -6.00
CA ARG A 116 -29.00 0.28 -6.09
C ARG A 116 -27.86 0.35 -7.13
N HIS A 117 -27.09 -0.73 -7.24
CA HIS A 117 -25.91 -0.80 -8.10
C HIS A 117 -26.11 -1.66 -9.34
N HIS A 118 -27.35 -2.11 -9.61
CA HIS A 118 -27.72 -2.89 -10.79
C HIS A 118 -26.91 -4.19 -10.92
N LEU A 119 -26.66 -4.88 -9.80
CA LEU A 119 -25.88 -6.12 -9.77
C LEU A 119 -26.74 -7.27 -10.28
N THR A 120 -26.32 -7.94 -11.34
CA THR A 120 -27.22 -8.83 -12.10
C THR A 120 -27.12 -10.30 -11.69
N ASP A 121 -25.91 -10.82 -11.48
CA ASP A 121 -25.68 -12.23 -11.15
C ASP A 121 -25.26 -12.44 -9.69
N PRO A 122 -26.14 -12.94 -8.80
CA PRO A 122 -25.80 -13.20 -7.40
C PRO A 122 -24.59 -14.15 -7.22
N ALA A 123 -24.36 -15.07 -8.15
CA ALA A 123 -23.28 -16.05 -8.03
C ALA A 123 -21.91 -15.37 -8.17
N ALA A 124 -21.79 -14.38 -9.07
CA ALA A 124 -20.57 -13.59 -9.28
C ALA A 124 -20.14 -12.81 -8.02
N TYR A 125 -21.08 -12.47 -7.14
CA TYR A 125 -20.79 -11.67 -5.94
C TYR A 125 -20.59 -12.48 -4.66
N ARG A 126 -20.78 -13.81 -4.70
CA ARG A 126 -20.77 -14.66 -3.50
C ARG A 126 -19.48 -14.53 -2.70
N THR A 127 -18.33 -14.38 -3.36
CA THR A 127 -17.03 -14.25 -2.69
C THR A 127 -16.87 -12.95 -1.91
N PHE A 128 -17.64 -11.91 -2.25
CA PHE A 128 -17.56 -10.60 -1.60
C PHE A 128 -18.59 -10.44 -0.47
N GLU A 129 -19.50 -11.40 -0.26
CA GLU A 129 -20.55 -11.29 0.76
C GLU A 129 -19.95 -11.15 2.16
N GLY A 130 -20.32 -10.08 2.87
CA GLY A 130 -19.80 -9.76 4.19
C GLY A 130 -18.39 -9.14 4.22
N GLN A 131 -17.71 -9.02 3.07
CA GLN A 131 -16.40 -8.38 2.98
C GLN A 131 -16.51 -6.84 2.86
N LYS A 132 -15.38 -6.15 2.98
CA LYS A 132 -15.30 -4.72 2.69
C LYS A 132 -15.36 -4.50 1.17
N ALA A 133 -16.18 -3.55 0.75
CA ALA A 133 -16.26 -3.05 -0.62
C ALA A 133 -16.21 -1.52 -0.61
N LEU A 134 -15.91 -0.92 -1.75
CA LEU A 134 -15.90 0.53 -1.91
C LEU A 134 -17.11 0.97 -2.72
N VAL A 135 -17.98 1.81 -2.16
CA VAL A 135 -18.99 2.53 -2.95
C VAL A 135 -18.38 3.84 -3.42
N ALA A 136 -17.95 3.86 -4.68
CA ALA A 136 -17.28 4.98 -5.29
C ALA A 136 -18.26 6.14 -5.57
N SER A 137 -17.89 7.33 -5.07
CA SER A 137 -18.48 8.60 -5.50
C SER A 137 -17.80 9.14 -6.76
N GLN A 138 -16.52 8.85 -6.93
CA GLN A 138 -15.72 9.29 -8.08
C GLN A 138 -14.83 8.15 -8.57
N VAL A 139 -14.70 8.04 -9.89
CA VAL A 139 -13.80 7.09 -10.56
C VAL A 139 -13.07 7.82 -11.67
N THR A 140 -11.75 7.68 -11.69
CA THR A 140 -10.85 8.16 -12.74
C THR A 140 -10.15 6.98 -13.36
N VAL A 141 -10.38 6.75 -14.65
CA VAL A 141 -9.73 5.68 -15.42
C VAL A 141 -8.52 6.27 -16.16
N TRP A 142 -7.36 5.66 -15.99
CA TRP A 142 -6.12 6.14 -16.62
C TRP A 142 -5.89 5.44 -17.96
N ARG A 143 -5.36 6.17 -18.93
CA ARG A 143 -5.02 5.70 -20.28
C ARG A 143 -3.54 5.87 -20.55
#